data_AF-A0A7X0NT43-F1
#
_entry.id   AF-A0A7X0NT43-F1
#
_cell.length_a   1.000
_cell.length_b   1.000
_cell.length_c   1.000
_cell.angle_alpha   90.00
_cell.angle_beta   90.00
_cell.angle_gamma   90.00
#
_symmetry.space_group_name_H-M   'P 1'
#
loop_
_entity.id
_entity.type
_entity.pdbx_description
1 polymer ?
#
loop_
_entity_poly.entity_id
_entity_poly.type
_entity_poly.pdbx_seq_one_letter_code
_entity_poly.pdbx_strand_id
1 'polypeptide(L)'
;MSALEHPSPDHHGRRDAGPGAGDGFLRLAKAAAERAARAAERARRAGIRLQRLRAGLPPARRGSLGPVPVPLRAALDHSVTYQVLIAVHERAARQFEACVARGFGDVAHHAERAAWHRAAAGRAREARAAWAASYRPAGPSC
;
A
#
# COMPACT_ATOMS: atom_id res chain seq x y z
N MET A 1 13.13 -32.05 50.08
CA MET A 1 13.12 -31.04 49.00
C MET A 1 11.69 -30.93 48.50
N SER A 2 11.13 -29.72 48.51
CA SER A 2 9.69 -29.47 48.31
C SER A 2 9.42 -29.09 46.86
N ALA A 3 8.58 -29.86 46.15
CA ALA A 3 7.92 -29.45 44.92
C ALA A 3 6.41 -29.59 45.13
N LEU A 4 5.76 -28.47 45.43
CA LEU A 4 4.31 -28.33 45.48
C LEU A 4 3.78 -28.35 44.04
N GLU A 5 3.32 -29.50 43.60
CA GLU A 5 2.40 -29.58 42.46
C GLU A 5 1.01 -29.15 42.94
N HIS A 6 0.48 -28.10 42.32
CA HIS A 6 -0.85 -27.57 42.56
C HIS A 6 -1.57 -27.41 41.20
N PRO A 7 -2.91 -27.43 41.18
CA PRO A 7 -3.69 -28.57 40.71
C PRO A 7 -4.40 -28.30 39.37
N SER A 8 -4.98 -29.35 38.76
CA SER A 8 -6.04 -29.20 37.76
C SER A 8 -7.39 -29.53 38.41
N PRO A 9 -8.34 -28.58 38.41
CA PRO A 9 -9.72 -28.99 38.14
C PRO A 9 -10.46 -28.02 37.23
N ASP A 10 -11.14 -28.63 36.26
CA ASP A 10 -12.33 -28.22 35.51
C ASP A 10 -12.89 -26.79 35.67
N HIS A 11 -12.94 -26.07 34.55
CA HIS A 11 -14.16 -25.46 33.97
C HIS A 11 -13.73 -24.41 32.95
N HIS A 12 -14.18 -24.53 31.69
CA HIS A 12 -14.92 -23.46 31.01
C HIS A 12 -15.39 -23.95 29.64
N GLY A 13 -16.68 -24.29 29.61
CA GLY A 13 -17.61 -23.74 28.63
C GLY A 13 -17.28 -23.98 27.17
N ARG A 14 -17.85 -25.07 26.64
CA ARG A 14 -18.37 -25.12 25.28
C ARG A 14 -19.30 -23.90 25.10
N ARG A 15 -18.74 -22.78 24.62
CA ARG A 15 -19.50 -21.58 24.31
C ARG A 15 -19.89 -21.68 22.85
N ASP A 16 -21.14 -22.03 22.62
CA ASP A 16 -21.87 -21.66 21.41
C ASP A 16 -21.65 -20.15 21.19
N ALA A 17 -20.84 -19.80 20.21
CA ALA A 17 -20.62 -18.43 19.80
C ALA A 17 -20.92 -18.35 18.30
N GLY A 18 -21.95 -17.58 17.94
CA GLY A 18 -22.25 -17.18 16.57
C GLY A 18 -21.06 -16.50 15.90
N PRO A 19 -21.20 -16.07 14.62
CA PRO A 19 -20.07 -15.64 13.80
C PRO A 19 -19.24 -14.59 14.54
N GLY A 20 -18.02 -14.98 14.92
CA GLY A 20 -17.16 -14.16 15.75
C GLY A 20 -16.83 -12.85 15.03
N ALA A 21 -16.53 -11.80 15.80
CA ALA A 21 -16.15 -10.49 15.26
C ALA A 21 -14.99 -10.54 14.24
N GLY A 22 -14.20 -11.63 14.21
CA GLY A 22 -13.18 -11.91 13.20
C GLY A 22 -13.72 -12.18 11.80
N ASP A 23 -14.91 -12.79 11.65
CA ASP A 23 -15.49 -13.11 10.34
C ASP A 23 -15.94 -11.87 9.58
N GLY A 24 -16.43 -10.86 10.30
CA GLY A 24 -16.80 -9.56 9.70
C GLY A 24 -15.59 -8.84 9.12
N PHE A 25 -14.46 -8.85 9.84
CA PHE A 25 -13.21 -8.26 9.37
C PHE A 25 -12.65 -9.00 8.14
N LEU A 26 -12.64 -10.33 8.17
CA LEU A 26 -12.17 -11.14 7.04
C LEU A 26 -13.04 -10.93 5.78
N ARG A 27 -14.36 -10.80 5.93
CA ARG A 27 -15.27 -10.47 4.82
C ARG A 27 -15.00 -9.08 4.24
N LEU A 28 -14.72 -8.08 5.09
CA LEU A 28 -14.35 -6.74 4.65
C LEU A 28 -13.01 -6.71 3.94
N ALA A 29 -12.02 -7.43 4.46
CA ALA A 29 -10.70 -7.58 3.84
C ALA A 29 -10.81 -8.25 2.46
N LYS A 30 -11.61 -9.31 2.35
CA LYS A 30 -11.89 -9.98 1.07
C LYS A 30 -12.57 -9.04 0.06
N ALA A 31 -13.59 -8.30 0.49
CA ALA A 31 -14.27 -7.34 -0.38
C ALA A 31 -13.35 -6.19 -0.83
N ALA A 32 -12.44 -5.74 0.04
CA ALA A 32 -11.42 -4.75 -0.31
C ALA A 32 -10.42 -5.30 -1.33
N ALA A 33 -9.97 -6.55 -1.15
CA ALA A 33 -9.08 -7.23 -2.09
C ALA A 33 -9.72 -7.42 -3.46
N GLU A 34 -10.99 -7.82 -3.53
CA GLU A 34 -11.72 -7.95 -4.80
C GLU A 34 -11.89 -6.62 -5.52
N ARG A 35 -12.15 -5.53 -4.79
CA ARG A 35 -12.20 -4.17 -5.36
C ARG A 35 -10.84 -3.73 -5.89
N ALA A 36 -9.77 -4.02 -5.15
CA ALA A 36 -8.40 -3.74 -5.58
C ALA A 36 -8.03 -4.53 -6.85
N ALA A 37 -8.39 -5.82 -6.93
CA ALA A 37 -8.17 -6.65 -8.11
C ALA A 37 -8.90 -6.11 -9.34
N ARG A 38 -10.17 -5.71 -9.20
CA ARG A 38 -10.94 -5.08 -10.29
C ARG A 38 -10.33 -3.74 -10.73
N ALA A 39 -9.80 -2.95 -9.80
CA ALA A 39 -9.12 -1.70 -10.11
C ALA A 39 -7.79 -1.95 -10.85
N ALA A 40 -7.01 -2.94 -10.41
CA ALA A 40 -5.77 -3.35 -11.07
C ALA A 40 -6.01 -3.86 -12.49
N GLU A 41 -7.07 -4.64 -12.72
CA GLU A 41 -7.43 -5.13 -14.05
C GLU A 41 -7.86 -3.99 -15.00
N ARG A 42 -8.61 -3.00 -14.50
CA ARG A 42 -8.92 -1.78 -15.27
C ARG A 42 -7.66 -1.01 -15.63
N ALA A 43 -6.73 -0.86 -14.69
CA ALA A 43 -5.44 -0.20 -14.93
C ALA A 43 -4.59 -0.96 -15.95
N ARG A 44 -4.55 -2.30 -15.88
CA ARG A 44 -3.88 -3.15 -16.86
C ARG A 44 -4.44 -2.96 -18.26
N ARG A 45 -5.77 -2.98 -18.43
CA ARG A 45 -6.42 -2.74 -19.73
C ARG A 45 -6.14 -1.33 -20.28
N ALA A 46 -6.17 -0.32 -19.42
CA ALA A 46 -5.79 1.04 -19.79
C ALA A 46 -4.31 1.13 -20.19
N GLY A 47 -3.42 0.43 -19.49
CA GLY A 47 -2.00 0.33 -19.80
C GLY A 47 -1.71 -0.36 -21.14
N ILE A 48 -2.40 -1.47 -21.44
CA ILE A 48 -2.32 -2.13 -22.76
C ILE A 48 -2.78 -1.19 -23.87
N ARG A 49 -3.88 -0.46 -23.64
CA ARG A 49 -4.36 0.55 -24.59
C ARG A 49 -3.32 1.65 -24.81
N LEU A 50 -2.68 2.12 -23.75
CA LEU A 50 -1.60 3.11 -23.81
C LEU A 50 -0.34 2.59 -24.52
N GLN A 51 0.05 1.33 -24.28
CA GLN A 51 1.18 0.71 -24.97
C GLN A 51 0.92 0.57 -26.47
N ARG A 52 -0.31 0.19 -26.87
CA ARG A 52 -0.71 0.15 -28.28
C ARG A 52 -0.64 1.53 -28.93
N LEU A 53 -1.05 2.59 -28.22
CA LEU A 53 -0.90 3.97 -28.68
C LEU A 53 0.58 4.37 -28.85
N ARG A 54 1.46 3.98 -27.92
CA ARG A 54 2.91 4.24 -27.99
C ARG A 54 3.61 3.49 -29.11
N ALA A 55 3.12 2.30 -29.46
CA ALA A 55 3.68 1.45 -30.53
C ALA A 55 3.24 1.86 -31.95
N GLY A 56 2.54 3.00 -32.10
CA GLY A 56 2.10 3.48 -33.42
C GLY A 56 1.00 2.65 -34.09
N LEU A 57 0.40 1.68 -33.37
CA LEU A 57 -0.77 0.95 -33.85
C LEU A 57 -1.99 1.88 -33.81
N PRO A 58 -2.65 2.16 -34.94
CA PRO A 58 -3.64 3.23 -35.00
C PRO A 58 -4.85 2.88 -34.14
N PRO A 59 -5.21 3.71 -33.15
CA PRO A 59 -6.56 3.68 -32.59
C PRO A 59 -7.55 4.08 -33.69
N ALA A 60 -8.76 3.53 -33.65
CA ALA A 60 -9.87 4.07 -34.43
C ALA A 60 -9.91 5.59 -34.22
N ARG A 61 -9.70 6.33 -35.31
CA ARG A 61 -9.49 7.78 -35.37
C ARG A 61 -10.37 8.55 -34.37
N ARG A 62 -9.73 9.40 -33.57
CA ARG A 62 -9.90 10.87 -33.64
C ARG A 62 -8.95 11.58 -32.67
N GLY A 63 -8.08 12.43 -33.25
CA GLY A 63 -7.70 13.72 -32.68
C GLY A 63 -6.57 13.76 -31.65
N SER A 64 -5.53 14.52 -32.02
CA SER A 64 -4.46 15.10 -31.18
C SER A 64 -3.41 14.16 -30.57
N LEU A 65 -2.22 14.18 -31.18
CA LEU A 65 -0.95 13.74 -30.60
C LEU A 65 -0.46 14.77 -29.57
N GLY A 66 -1.18 14.88 -28.46
CA GLY A 66 -0.70 15.52 -27.24
C GLY A 66 -0.45 14.46 -26.16
N PRO A 67 0.33 14.76 -25.10
CA PRO A 67 0.33 13.93 -23.90
C PRO A 67 -1.13 13.72 -23.49
N VAL A 68 -1.60 12.46 -23.50
CA VAL A 68 -2.99 12.15 -23.16
C VAL A 68 -3.22 12.66 -21.74
N PRO A 69 -4.06 13.68 -21.55
CA PRO A 69 -4.31 14.22 -20.24
C PRO A 69 -4.93 13.09 -19.43
N VAL A 70 -4.17 12.58 -18.48
CA VAL A 70 -4.72 11.64 -17.51
C VAL A 70 -5.80 12.41 -16.76
N PRO A 71 -7.00 11.82 -16.58
CA PRO A 71 -8.08 12.50 -15.90
C PRO A 71 -7.58 13.05 -14.57
N LEU A 72 -7.88 14.32 -14.26
CA LEU A 72 -7.47 14.98 -13.02
C LEU A 72 -7.70 14.09 -11.78
N ARG A 73 -8.79 13.30 -11.79
CA ARG A 73 -9.10 12.30 -10.78
C ARG A 73 -8.01 11.24 -10.61
N ALA A 74 -7.53 10.63 -11.69
CA ALA A 74 -6.47 9.63 -11.65
C ALA A 74 -5.11 10.23 -11.24
N ALA A 75 -4.84 11.50 -11.57
CA ALA A 75 -3.65 12.19 -11.10
C ALA A 75 -3.70 12.52 -9.59
N LEU A 76 -4.86 12.97 -9.09
CA LEU A 76 -5.09 13.18 -7.67
C LEU A 76 -4.98 11.86 -6.89
N ASP A 77 -5.59 10.79 -7.39
CA ASP A 77 -5.50 9.44 -6.80
C ASP A 77 -4.05 8.98 -6.68
N HIS A 78 -3.21 9.25 -7.70
CA HIS A 78 -1.78 8.91 -7.67
C HIS A 78 -0.99 9.71 -6.63
N SER A 79 -1.26 11.03 -6.55
CA SER A 79 -0.60 11.89 -5.56
C SER A 79 -0.94 11.49 -4.11
N VAL A 80 -2.21 11.16 -3.86
CA VAL A 80 -2.70 10.69 -2.56
C VAL A 80 -2.09 9.33 -2.24
N THR A 81 -2.00 8.44 -3.24
CA THR A 81 -1.37 7.12 -3.08
C THR A 81 0.07 7.24 -2.58
N TYR A 82 0.88 8.12 -3.18
CA TYR A 82 2.26 8.33 -2.71
C TYR A 82 2.30 8.93 -1.31
N GLN A 83 1.43 9.89 -0.97
CA GLN A 83 1.37 10.45 0.38
C GLN A 83 1.06 9.38 1.43
N VAL A 84 0.08 8.51 1.16
CA VAL A 84 -0.28 7.41 2.06
C VAL A 84 0.87 6.42 2.20
N LEU A 85 1.52 6.02 1.10
CA LEU A 85 2.66 5.09 1.13
C LEU A 85 3.83 5.65 1.96
N ILE A 86 4.16 6.93 1.77
CA ILE A 86 5.20 7.62 2.55
C ILE A 86 4.82 7.61 4.04
N ALA A 87 3.61 8.04 4.38
CA ALA A 87 3.16 8.13 5.77
C ALA A 87 3.13 6.77 6.48
N VAL A 88 2.71 5.71 5.80
CA VAL A 88 2.71 4.34 6.33
C VAL A 88 4.12 3.86 6.64
N HIS A 89 5.07 4.05 5.71
CA HIS A 89 6.44 3.64 5.93
C HIS A 89 7.15 4.45 7.01
N GLU A 90 6.92 5.77 7.08
CA GLU A 90 7.45 6.60 8.16
C GLU A 90 6.89 6.21 9.53
N ARG A 91 5.57 5.95 9.61
CA ARG A 91 4.94 5.50 10.85
C ARG A 91 5.50 4.15 11.30
N ALA A 92 5.67 3.21 10.37
CA ALA A 92 6.25 1.90 10.64
C ALA A 92 7.70 2.02 11.11
N ALA A 93 8.53 2.86 10.48
CA ALA A 93 9.90 3.12 10.90
C ALA A 93 9.96 3.63 12.34
N ARG A 94 9.17 4.66 12.67
CA ARG A 94 9.08 5.20 14.05
C ARG A 94 8.64 4.14 15.07
N GLN A 95 7.72 3.27 14.70
CA GLN A 95 7.27 2.19 15.59
C GLN A 95 8.39 1.19 15.88
N PHE A 96 9.13 0.74 14.86
CA PHE A 96 10.26 -0.17 15.06
C PHE A 96 11.41 0.50 15.82
N GLU A 97 11.70 1.77 15.57
CA GLU A 97 12.67 2.55 16.34
C GLU A 97 12.28 2.65 17.81
N ALA A 98 11.00 2.85 18.11
CA ALA A 98 10.50 2.86 19.48
C ALA A 98 10.65 1.48 20.15
N CYS A 99 10.46 0.37 19.43
CA CYS A 99 10.73 -0.97 19.95
C CYS A 99 12.23 -1.17 20.24
N VAL A 100 13.11 -0.73 19.34
CA VAL A 100 14.57 -0.79 19.51
C VAL A 100 15.00 0.03 20.75
N ALA A 101 14.52 1.27 20.86
CA ALA A 101 14.86 2.15 21.98
C ALA A 101 14.40 1.61 23.34
N ARG A 102 13.34 0.79 23.35
CA ARG A 102 12.80 0.14 24.55
C ARG A 102 13.39 -1.25 24.80
N GLY A 103 14.21 -1.78 23.89
CA GLY A 103 14.77 -3.12 23.99
C GLY A 103 13.72 -4.24 23.88
N PHE A 104 12.61 -3.99 23.16
CA PHE A 104 11.54 -4.99 23.03
C PHE A 104 11.80 -5.93 21.87
N GLY A 105 11.66 -7.23 22.11
CA GLY A 105 11.76 -8.28 21.09
C GLY A 105 13.17 -8.41 20.51
N ASP A 106 13.25 -8.83 19.25
CA ASP A 106 14.51 -8.92 18.52
C ASP A 106 14.92 -7.52 18.04
N VAL A 107 15.81 -6.91 18.82
CA VAL A 107 16.31 -5.54 18.58
C VAL A 107 17.04 -5.42 17.25
N ALA A 108 17.83 -6.44 16.86
CA ALA A 108 18.57 -6.42 15.60
C ALA A 108 17.61 -6.47 14.42
N HIS A 109 16.64 -7.38 14.47
CA HIS A 109 15.59 -7.45 13.47
C HIS A 109 14.78 -6.15 13.38
N HIS A 110 14.38 -5.57 14.51
CA HIS A 110 13.63 -4.31 14.51
C HIS A 110 14.43 -3.13 13.96
N ALA A 111 15.75 -3.08 14.22
CA ALA A 111 16.62 -2.06 13.64
C ALA A 111 16.71 -2.21 12.10
N GLU A 112 16.86 -3.45 11.61
CA GLU A 112 16.84 -3.75 10.17
C GLU A 112 15.50 -3.34 9.53
N ARG A 113 14.38 -3.68 10.17
CA ARG A 113 13.03 -3.31 9.72
C ARG A 113 12.84 -1.79 9.67
N ALA A 114 13.30 -1.06 10.69
CA ALA A 114 13.25 0.39 10.71
C ALA A 114 14.03 1.00 9.53
N ALA A 115 15.26 0.53 9.29
CA ALA A 115 16.09 0.97 8.17
C ALA A 115 15.41 0.70 6.81
N TRP A 116 14.85 -0.49 6.64
CA TRP A 116 14.10 -0.86 5.43
C TRP A 116 12.92 0.09 5.17
N HIS A 117 12.14 0.39 6.21
CA HIS A 117 10.99 1.30 6.12
C HIS A 117 11.41 2.74 5.78
N ARG A 118 12.51 3.25 6.34
CA ARG A 118 13.05 4.57 5.95
C ARG A 118 13.47 4.60 4.49
N ALA A 119 14.18 3.57 4.03
CA ALA A 119 14.61 3.47 2.63
C ALA A 119 13.39 3.37 1.69
N ALA A 120 12.35 2.64 2.08
CA ALA A 120 11.10 2.56 1.32
C ALA A 120 10.38 3.92 1.23
N ALA A 121 10.32 4.68 2.33
CA ALA A 121 9.78 6.04 2.31
C ALA A 121 10.60 6.97 1.40
N GLY A 122 11.94 6.85 1.41
CA GLY A 122 12.84 7.56 0.49
C GLY A 122 12.50 7.29 -0.98
N ARG A 123 12.47 6.02 -1.38
CA ARG A 123 12.09 5.60 -2.74
C ARG A 123 10.69 6.08 -3.14
N ALA A 124 9.73 6.09 -2.22
CA ALA A 124 8.39 6.61 -2.48
C ALA A 124 8.38 8.13 -2.75
N ARG A 125 9.22 8.91 -2.05
CA ARG A 125 9.40 10.34 -2.31
C ARG A 125 10.05 10.60 -3.67
N GLU A 126 11.09 9.84 -4.01
CA GLU A 126 11.77 9.91 -5.31
C GLU A 126 10.80 9.59 -6.45
N ALA A 127 10.03 8.51 -6.33
CA ALA A 127 9.01 8.13 -7.31
C ALA A 127 7.92 9.20 -7.45
N ARG A 128 7.47 9.79 -6.33
CA ARG A 128 6.52 10.92 -6.36
C ARG A 128 7.11 12.14 -7.09
N ALA A 129 8.38 12.47 -6.84
CA ALA A 129 9.05 13.59 -7.49
C ALA A 129 9.20 13.35 -9.01
N ALA A 130 9.60 12.16 -9.43
CA ALA A 130 9.70 11.77 -10.83
C ALA A 130 8.33 11.82 -11.54
N TRP A 131 7.28 11.35 -10.87
CA TRP A 131 5.91 11.44 -11.37
C TRP A 131 5.46 12.90 -11.54
N ALA A 132 5.69 13.74 -10.52
CA ALA A 132 5.33 15.16 -10.56
C ALA A 132 6.09 15.92 -11.67
N ALA A 133 7.38 15.63 -11.86
CA ALA A 133 8.18 16.19 -12.94
C ALA A 133 7.64 15.81 -14.32
N SER A 134 7.18 14.56 -14.48
CA SER A 134 6.60 14.05 -15.73
C SER A 134 5.24 14.68 -16.08
N TYR A 135 4.58 15.31 -15.10
CA TYR A 135 3.26 15.94 -15.26
C TYR A 135 3.29 17.46 -15.36
N ARG A 136 4.45 18.09 -15.16
CA ARG A 136 4.55 19.54 -15.35
C ARG A 136 4.36 19.80 -16.85
N PRO A 137 3.28 20.49 -17.28
CA PRO A 137 3.15 20.86 -18.68
C PRO A 137 4.37 21.70 -19.03
N ALA A 138 4.95 21.48 -20.22
CA ALA A 138 5.91 22.43 -20.78
C ALA A 138 5.25 23.80 -20.68
N GLY A 139 5.81 24.69 -19.85
CA GLY A 139 5.35 26.07 -19.81
C GLY A 139 5.43 26.64 -21.23
N PRO A 140 4.61 27.64 -21.58
CA PRO A 140 4.69 28.26 -22.88
C PRO A 140 6.15 28.66 -23.14
N SER A 141 6.74 28.06 -24.17
CA SER A 141 8.03 28.47 -24.70
C SER A 141 7.88 29.92 -25.13
N CYS A 142 8.60 30.83 -24.48
CA CYS A 142 8.76 32.21 -24.96
C CYS A 142 9.63 32.22 -26.22
#